data_AF-A0A7V5UED6-F1
#
_entry.id   AF-A0A7V5UED6-F1
#
_cell.length_a   1.000
_cell.length_b   1.000
_cell.length_c   1.000
_cell.angle_alpha   90.00
_cell.angle_beta   90.00
_cell.angle_gamma   90.00
#
_symmetry.space_group_name_H-M   'P 1'
#
loop_
_entity.id
_entity.type
_entity.pdbx_description
1 polymer ?
#
loop_
_entity_poly.entity_id
_entity_poly.type
_entity_poly.pdbx_seq_one_letter_code
_entity_poly.pdbx_strand_id
1 'polypeptide(L)'
;KKSRGLSSLILNFMAQFVKPLEHAYPFIKHSDKWFFIFNGILDALGEEKGTARLQELLIELRERQKHFHLQDYLQKYLREIDEKGFTPKNLYFAEKRFKRWSELNAGADFSAQLFTLNELYETYRLTELENRYPGTRIRYFLDTIFSDSQPEVRQKLTEILRSVRQNNLTYEDRLKLFSEVRNKFKLSEREEFFLSRLSYPHLQPEASAGWLSAHGSGIQQNDVVVTLEDYDGAHYHVRKPISPKEISRLHKIFLEANLPVVFKPEHRYLIAVSERGFVIGGLFYRILDERTVHIEKIVVTGKYRRKGISEGLMREFFSRMQDGKFRYVTTGFFRPEYFYRFGFKIERKYAGLVKDLEERG
;
A
#
# COMPACT_ATOMS: atom_id res chain seq x y z
N LYS A 1 -29.51 5.56 39.68
CA LYS A 1 -29.25 4.14 39.36
C LYS A 1 -28.16 4.07 38.29
N LYS A 2 -26.92 3.68 38.65
CA LYS A 2 -25.85 3.41 37.67
C LYS A 2 -26.25 2.16 36.87
N SER A 3 -26.55 2.34 35.60
CA SER A 3 -26.99 1.25 34.73
C SER A 3 -25.78 0.49 34.20
N ARG A 4 -25.75 -0.84 34.39
CA ARG A 4 -24.58 -1.72 34.13
C ARG A 4 -24.58 -2.36 32.73
N GLY A 5 -25.12 -1.72 31.69
CA GLY A 5 -25.20 -2.32 30.35
C GLY A 5 -25.03 -1.35 29.18
N LEU A 6 -24.57 -1.85 28.03
CA LEU A 6 -24.30 -1.03 26.83
C LEU A 6 -25.54 -0.30 26.33
N SER A 7 -26.71 -0.93 26.33
CA SER A 7 -27.99 -0.31 25.97
C SER A 7 -28.25 0.96 26.79
N SER A 8 -28.07 0.86 28.10
CA SER A 8 -28.28 1.97 29.01
C SER A 8 -27.24 3.09 28.85
N LEU A 9 -25.99 2.75 28.57
CA LEU A 9 -24.93 3.71 28.27
C LEU A 9 -25.29 4.53 27.03
N ILE A 10 -25.67 3.87 25.94
CA ILE A 10 -25.99 4.49 24.66
C ILE A 10 -27.23 5.39 24.78
N LEU A 11 -28.29 4.90 25.44
CA LEU A 11 -29.52 5.67 25.62
C LEU A 11 -29.29 6.88 26.52
N ASN A 12 -28.51 6.74 27.60
CA ASN A 12 -28.14 7.86 28.46
C ASN A 12 -27.26 8.86 27.73
N PHE A 13 -26.26 8.42 26.96
CA PHE A 13 -25.42 9.30 26.15
C PHE A 13 -26.25 10.09 25.14
N MET A 14 -27.20 9.44 24.46
CA MET A 14 -28.12 10.11 23.55
C MET A 14 -28.99 11.15 24.25
N ALA A 15 -29.53 10.82 25.43
CA ALA A 15 -30.45 11.69 26.16
C ALA A 15 -29.75 12.85 26.90
N GLN A 16 -28.58 12.60 27.48
CA GLN A 16 -27.89 13.53 28.37
C GLN A 16 -26.77 14.33 27.69
N PHE A 17 -26.27 13.86 26.53
CA PHE A 17 -25.19 14.55 25.82
C PHE A 17 -25.63 14.97 24.41
N VAL A 18 -26.02 14.03 23.56
CA VAL A 18 -26.28 14.32 22.14
C VAL A 18 -27.47 15.27 21.97
N LYS A 19 -28.64 14.95 22.54
CA LYS A 19 -29.84 15.80 22.41
C LYS A 19 -29.65 17.22 22.99
N PRO A 20 -29.10 17.40 24.21
CA PRO A 20 -28.81 18.73 24.74
C PRO A 20 -27.83 19.51 23.86
N LEU A 21 -26.78 18.86 23.34
CA LEU A 21 -25.80 19.51 22.46
C LEU A 21 -26.44 20.00 21.16
N GLU A 22 -27.28 19.18 20.52
CA GLU A 22 -27.99 19.59 19.30
C GLU A 22 -29.02 20.70 19.54
N HIS A 23 -29.60 20.76 20.74
CA HIS A 23 -30.49 21.84 21.12
C HIS A 23 -29.74 23.16 21.29
N ALA A 24 -28.57 23.12 21.96
CA ALA A 24 -27.72 24.29 22.14
C ALA A 24 -27.04 24.75 20.84
N TYR A 25 -26.69 23.81 19.96
CA TYR A 25 -25.97 24.07 18.71
C TYR A 25 -26.65 23.36 17.53
N PRO A 26 -27.72 23.93 16.95
CA PRO A 26 -28.49 23.28 15.89
C PRO A 26 -27.68 22.93 14.64
N PHE A 27 -26.59 23.65 14.36
CA PHE A 27 -25.69 23.38 13.24
C PHE A 27 -24.90 22.06 13.38
N ILE A 28 -24.81 21.49 14.59
CA ILE A 28 -24.17 20.18 14.84
C ILE A 28 -25.13 19.03 14.53
N LYS A 29 -26.44 19.30 14.40
CA LYS A 29 -27.45 18.28 14.18
C LYS A 29 -27.14 17.48 12.92
N HIS A 30 -26.91 16.18 13.11
CA HIS A 30 -26.54 15.27 12.03
C HIS A 30 -27.57 14.13 11.93
N SER A 31 -27.85 13.63 10.72
CA SER A 31 -28.73 12.48 10.52
C SER A 31 -28.13 11.20 11.10
N ASP A 32 -26.82 11.03 10.93
CA ASP A 32 -26.10 9.77 11.20
C ASP A 32 -25.50 9.67 12.60
N LYS A 33 -26.15 10.21 13.63
CA LYS A 33 -25.66 10.21 15.03
C LYS A 33 -25.30 8.80 15.51
N TRP A 34 -26.15 7.82 15.16
CA TRP A 34 -25.96 6.42 15.52
C TRP A 34 -24.70 5.82 14.89
N PHE A 35 -24.36 6.21 13.65
CA PHE A 35 -23.13 5.78 13.00
C PHE A 35 -21.89 6.20 13.80
N PHE A 36 -21.85 7.44 14.31
CA PHE A 36 -20.72 7.91 15.13
C PHE A 36 -20.63 7.19 16.48
N ILE A 37 -21.78 6.90 17.11
CA ILE A 37 -21.81 6.17 18.38
C ILE A 37 -21.32 4.73 18.18
N PHE A 38 -21.82 4.04 17.15
CA PHE A 38 -21.42 2.65 16.88
C PHE A 38 -19.97 2.54 16.42
N ASN A 39 -19.48 3.45 15.56
CA ASN A 39 -18.07 3.50 15.21
C ASN A 39 -17.19 3.77 16.43
N GLY A 40 -17.59 4.69 17.31
CA GLY A 40 -16.84 4.95 18.54
C GLY A 40 -16.70 3.72 19.45
N ILE A 41 -17.71 2.84 19.46
CA ILE A 41 -17.65 1.56 20.18
C ILE A 41 -16.65 0.62 19.50
N LEU A 42 -16.68 0.51 18.16
CA LEU A 42 -15.74 -0.34 17.42
C LEU A 42 -14.31 0.20 17.47
N ASP A 43 -14.09 1.51 17.42
CA ASP A 43 -12.77 2.13 17.60
C ASP A 43 -12.18 1.80 18.98
N ALA A 44 -13.01 1.87 20.03
CA ALA A 44 -12.60 1.62 21.40
C ALA A 44 -12.32 0.13 21.68
N LEU A 45 -13.16 -0.78 21.15
CA LEU A 45 -13.08 -2.21 21.47
C LEU A 45 -12.34 -3.04 20.41
N GLY A 46 -12.16 -2.51 19.20
CA GLY A 46 -11.80 -3.26 18.00
C GLY A 46 -13.05 -3.79 17.27
N GLU A 47 -12.88 -4.12 15.99
CA GLU A 47 -13.97 -4.55 15.10
C GLU A 47 -14.67 -5.83 15.60
N GLU A 48 -13.92 -6.87 15.92
CA GLU A 48 -14.46 -8.16 16.37
C GLU A 48 -15.26 -8.01 17.68
N LYS A 49 -14.61 -7.51 18.74
CA LYS A 49 -15.25 -7.32 20.05
C LYS A 49 -16.37 -6.29 20.01
N GLY A 50 -16.19 -5.21 19.26
CA GLY A 50 -17.20 -4.17 19.08
C GLY A 50 -18.45 -4.71 18.38
N THR A 51 -18.26 -5.47 17.31
CA THR A 51 -19.37 -6.11 16.56
C THR A 51 -20.12 -7.10 17.43
N ALA A 52 -19.42 -7.96 18.18
CA ALA A 52 -20.05 -8.89 19.12
C ALA A 52 -20.90 -8.15 20.17
N ARG A 53 -20.39 -7.06 20.75
CA ARG A 53 -21.14 -6.24 21.72
C ARG A 53 -22.35 -5.55 21.09
N LEU A 54 -22.25 -5.11 19.84
CA LEU A 54 -23.37 -4.53 19.11
C LEU A 54 -24.43 -5.58 18.74
N GLN A 55 -24.04 -6.83 18.46
CA GLN A 55 -24.98 -7.94 18.25
C GLN A 55 -25.72 -8.30 19.54
N GLU A 56 -25.03 -8.38 20.68
CA GLU A 56 -25.66 -8.56 22.00
C GLU A 56 -26.70 -7.45 22.28
N LEU A 57 -26.35 -6.20 21.99
CA LEU A 57 -27.27 -5.07 22.11
C LEU A 57 -28.50 -5.23 21.20
N LEU A 58 -28.32 -5.70 19.96
CA LEU A 58 -29.44 -5.92 19.05
C LEU A 58 -30.42 -6.98 19.58
N ILE A 59 -29.91 -8.05 20.20
CA ILE A 59 -30.71 -9.09 20.84
C ILE A 59 -31.49 -8.50 22.03
N GLU A 60 -30.80 -7.76 22.92
CA GLU A 60 -31.41 -7.09 24.08
C GLU A 60 -32.55 -6.15 23.68
N LEU A 61 -32.38 -5.38 22.59
CA LEU A 61 -33.40 -4.47 22.07
C LEU A 61 -34.63 -5.22 21.53
N ARG A 62 -34.42 -6.33 20.84
CA ARG A 62 -35.51 -7.18 20.30
C ARG A 62 -36.32 -7.84 21.42
N GLU A 63 -35.66 -8.39 22.42
CA GLU A 63 -36.33 -9.02 23.57
C GLU A 63 -37.19 -8.03 24.35
N ARG A 64 -36.71 -6.79 24.49
CA ARG A 64 -37.43 -5.73 25.21
C ARG A 64 -38.55 -5.08 24.42
N GLN A 65 -38.65 -5.34 23.11
CA GLN A 65 -39.64 -4.74 22.19
C GLN A 65 -39.73 -3.21 22.34
N LYS A 66 -38.58 -2.54 22.47
CA LYS A 66 -38.46 -1.08 22.66
C LYS A 66 -37.38 -0.50 21.77
N HIS A 67 -37.52 0.79 21.44
CA HIS A 67 -36.57 1.53 20.61
C HIS A 67 -36.39 0.95 19.20
N PHE A 68 -37.49 0.62 18.51
CA PHE A 68 -37.47 0.05 17.14
C PHE A 68 -36.58 0.82 16.16
N HIS A 69 -36.60 2.16 16.20
CA HIS A 69 -35.72 2.97 15.37
C HIS A 69 -34.22 2.73 15.65
N LEU A 70 -33.81 2.53 16.92
CA LEU A 70 -32.42 2.19 17.24
C LEU A 70 -32.07 0.78 16.73
N GLN A 71 -33.01 -0.16 16.86
CA GLN A 71 -32.86 -1.52 16.35
C GLN A 71 -32.63 -1.53 14.84
N ASP A 72 -33.43 -0.79 14.07
CA ASP A 72 -33.31 -0.74 12.61
C ASP A 72 -31.96 -0.15 12.17
N TYR A 73 -31.53 0.94 12.81
CA TYR A 73 -30.22 1.55 12.56
C TYR A 73 -29.07 0.61 12.90
N LEU A 74 -29.15 -0.09 14.04
CA LEU A 74 -28.13 -1.04 14.47
C LEU A 74 -28.05 -2.24 13.51
N GLN A 75 -29.19 -2.75 13.06
CA GLN A 75 -29.24 -3.83 12.08
C GLN A 75 -28.68 -3.40 10.73
N LYS A 76 -28.99 -2.19 10.26
CA LYS A 76 -28.39 -1.63 9.05
C LYS A 76 -26.88 -1.48 9.19
N TYR A 77 -26.43 -0.91 10.31
CA TYR A 77 -25.00 -0.73 10.59
C TYR A 77 -24.23 -2.05 10.61
N LEU A 78 -24.75 -3.08 11.31
CA LEU A 78 -24.10 -4.39 11.36
C LEU A 78 -24.00 -5.05 9.98
N ARG A 79 -25.01 -4.90 9.11
CA ARG A 79 -24.93 -5.37 7.72
C ARG A 79 -23.87 -4.61 6.91
N GLU A 80 -23.77 -3.29 7.08
CA GLU A 80 -22.76 -2.50 6.38
C GLU A 80 -21.34 -2.88 6.81
N ILE A 81 -21.11 -3.16 8.09
CA ILE A 81 -19.83 -3.66 8.60
C ILE A 81 -19.52 -5.05 8.04
N ASP A 82 -20.51 -5.95 7.96
CA ASP A 82 -20.31 -7.28 7.36
C ASP A 82 -19.93 -7.20 5.87
N GLU A 83 -20.62 -6.35 5.10
CA GLU A 83 -20.41 -6.22 3.65
C GLU A 83 -19.13 -5.46 3.27
N LYS A 84 -18.84 -4.37 3.99
CA LYS A 84 -17.80 -3.37 3.61
C LYS A 84 -16.63 -3.33 4.59
N GLY A 85 -16.76 -3.99 5.74
CA GLY A 85 -15.84 -3.93 6.87
C GLY A 85 -15.86 -2.59 7.60
N PHE A 86 -15.23 -2.58 8.78
CA PHE A 86 -15.11 -1.39 9.60
C PHE A 86 -14.21 -0.31 8.95
N THR A 87 -14.61 0.96 9.14
CA THR A 87 -13.84 2.14 8.75
C THR A 87 -13.44 2.90 10.02
N PRO A 88 -12.19 2.74 10.49
CA PRO A 88 -11.73 3.39 11.71
C PRO A 88 -11.79 4.91 11.62
N LYS A 89 -11.93 5.59 12.77
CA LYS A 89 -12.06 7.05 12.85
C LYS A 89 -11.01 7.81 12.04
N ASN A 90 -9.75 7.38 12.13
CA ASN A 90 -8.64 8.05 11.44
C ASN A 90 -8.82 8.02 9.92
N LEU A 91 -9.20 6.85 9.38
CA LEU A 91 -9.46 6.68 7.95
C LEU A 91 -10.66 7.51 7.51
N TYR A 92 -11.77 7.45 8.26
CA TYR A 92 -12.96 8.24 7.97
C TYR A 92 -12.66 9.74 7.86
N PHE A 93 -11.92 10.30 8.83
CA PHE A 93 -11.60 11.73 8.80
C PHE A 93 -10.57 12.10 7.76
N ALA A 94 -9.59 11.24 7.46
CA ALA A 94 -8.67 11.45 6.34
C ALA A 94 -9.41 11.52 5.00
N GLU A 95 -10.38 10.63 4.77
CA GLU A 95 -11.22 10.63 3.56
C GLU A 95 -12.05 11.90 3.45
N LYS A 96 -12.74 12.29 4.55
CA LYS A 96 -13.54 13.52 4.59
C LYS A 96 -12.69 14.76 4.38
N ARG A 97 -11.49 14.80 4.95
CA ARG A 97 -10.57 15.93 4.80
C ARG A 97 -10.07 16.06 3.36
N PHE A 98 -9.71 14.94 2.74
CA PHE A 98 -9.30 14.91 1.34
C PHE A 98 -10.43 15.37 0.41
N LYS A 99 -11.64 14.82 0.57
CA LYS A 99 -12.81 15.21 -0.24
C LYS A 99 -13.11 16.70 -0.14
N ARG A 100 -13.13 17.24 1.08
CA ARG A 100 -13.35 18.68 1.30
C ARG A 100 -12.26 19.53 0.65
N TRP A 101 -11.00 19.11 0.75
CA TRP A 101 -9.91 19.82 0.07
C TRP A 101 -10.06 19.76 -1.46
N SER A 102 -10.43 18.59 -1.99
CA SER A 102 -10.64 18.39 -3.43
C SER A 102 -11.79 19.23 -3.98
N GLU A 103 -12.87 19.41 -3.21
CA GLU A 103 -13.99 20.31 -3.55
C GLU A 103 -13.55 21.77 -3.61
N LEU A 104 -12.71 22.21 -2.65
CA LEU A 104 -12.17 23.57 -2.59
C LEU A 104 -11.10 23.84 -3.66
N ASN A 105 -10.46 22.79 -4.18
CA ASN A 105 -9.38 22.86 -5.16
C ASN A 105 -9.64 21.94 -6.36
N ALA A 106 -10.80 22.12 -7.00
CA ALA A 106 -11.26 21.25 -8.09
C ALA A 106 -10.33 21.20 -9.32
N GLY A 107 -9.44 22.21 -9.48
CA GLY A 107 -8.45 22.28 -10.55
C GLY A 107 -7.07 21.72 -10.18
N ALA A 108 -6.90 21.10 -9.02
CA ALA A 108 -5.63 20.53 -8.60
C ALA A 108 -5.14 19.47 -9.59
N ASP A 109 -3.88 19.59 -10.01
CA ASP A 109 -3.24 18.55 -10.81
C ASP A 109 -3.04 17.25 -10.00
N PHE A 110 -2.62 16.18 -10.69
CA PHE A 110 -2.45 14.87 -10.07
C PHE A 110 -1.36 14.86 -9.00
N SER A 111 -0.34 15.71 -9.15
CA SER A 111 0.77 15.82 -8.20
C SER A 111 0.32 16.46 -6.90
N ALA A 112 -0.42 17.57 -6.96
CA ALA A 112 -1.01 18.25 -5.81
C ALA A 112 -2.04 17.37 -5.10
N GLN A 113 -2.84 16.60 -5.87
CA GLN A 113 -3.76 15.60 -5.32
C GLN A 113 -2.99 14.50 -4.58
N LEU A 114 -1.94 13.92 -5.18
CA LEU A 114 -1.12 12.88 -4.54
C LEU A 114 -0.39 13.38 -3.30
N PHE A 115 0.19 14.58 -3.36
CA PHE A 115 0.84 15.23 -2.23
C PHE A 115 -0.13 15.34 -1.05
N THR A 116 -1.33 15.90 -1.30
CA THR A 116 -2.34 16.05 -0.26
C THR A 116 -2.86 14.71 0.26
N LEU A 117 -3.04 13.74 -0.63
CA LEU A 117 -3.44 12.38 -0.27
C LEU A 117 -2.41 11.74 0.69
N ASN A 118 -1.12 11.85 0.38
CA ASN A 118 -0.03 11.31 1.20
C ASN A 118 0.16 12.10 2.51
N GLU A 119 0.04 13.44 2.48
CA GLU A 119 0.10 14.28 3.69
C GLU A 119 -0.99 13.87 4.68
N LEU A 120 -2.23 13.72 4.22
CA LEU A 120 -3.33 13.26 5.06
C LEU A 120 -3.14 11.81 5.51
N TYR A 121 -2.56 10.95 4.68
CA TYR A 121 -2.22 9.57 5.06
C TYR A 121 -1.28 9.54 6.28
N GLU A 122 -0.27 10.39 6.29
CA GLU A 122 0.68 10.53 7.41
C GLU A 122 0.06 11.25 8.61
N THR A 123 -0.61 12.38 8.40
CA THR A 123 -1.23 13.19 9.46
C THR A 123 -2.28 12.40 10.26
N TYR A 124 -3.05 11.54 9.58
CA TYR A 124 -4.02 10.65 10.24
C TYR A 124 -3.43 9.29 10.64
N ARG A 125 -2.11 9.10 10.52
CA ARG A 125 -1.37 7.89 10.92
C ARG A 125 -1.94 6.62 10.31
N LEU A 126 -2.31 6.66 9.03
CA LEU A 126 -2.91 5.51 8.35
C LEU A 126 -1.91 4.36 8.16
N THR A 127 -0.60 4.64 8.23
CA THR A 127 0.45 3.61 8.30
C THR A 127 0.31 2.71 9.54
N GLU A 128 0.04 3.29 10.71
CA GLU A 128 -0.22 2.52 11.94
C GLU A 128 -1.50 1.69 11.79
N LEU A 129 -2.50 2.27 11.13
CA LEU A 129 -3.79 1.64 10.89
C LEU A 129 -3.70 0.45 9.94
N GLU A 130 -2.89 0.53 8.89
CA GLU A 130 -2.65 -0.55 7.91
C GLU A 130 -2.14 -1.84 8.57
N ASN A 131 -1.43 -1.74 9.70
CA ASN A 131 -0.97 -2.91 10.47
C ASN A 131 -2.12 -3.61 11.21
N ARG A 132 -3.10 -2.84 11.70
CA ARG A 132 -4.27 -3.36 12.42
C ARG A 132 -5.41 -3.74 11.48
N TYR A 133 -5.53 -3.03 10.36
CA TYR A 133 -6.57 -3.18 9.35
C TYR A 133 -5.91 -3.22 7.95
N PRO A 134 -5.46 -4.41 7.51
CA PRO A 134 -4.87 -4.57 6.18
C PRO A 134 -5.80 -4.08 5.07
N GLY A 135 -5.22 -3.36 4.10
CA GLY A 135 -5.96 -2.73 3.01
C GLY A 135 -6.50 -1.33 3.32
N THR A 136 -6.07 -0.71 4.43
CA THR A 136 -6.37 0.71 4.74
C THR A 136 -5.99 1.62 3.57
N ARG A 137 -4.81 1.45 2.97
CA ARG A 137 -4.40 2.25 1.79
C ARG A 137 -5.31 2.04 0.60
N ILE A 138 -5.71 0.80 0.33
CA ILE A 138 -6.61 0.47 -0.79
C ILE A 138 -7.96 1.13 -0.56
N ARG A 139 -8.51 1.00 0.66
CA ARG A 139 -9.76 1.64 1.04
C ARG A 139 -9.69 3.15 0.92
N TYR A 140 -8.60 3.75 1.39
CA TYR A 140 -8.40 5.20 1.33
C TYR A 140 -8.41 5.70 -0.11
N PHE A 141 -7.67 5.05 -1.02
CA PHE A 141 -7.68 5.40 -2.44
C PHE A 141 -9.05 5.14 -3.08
N LEU A 142 -9.69 4.02 -2.75
CA LEU A 142 -11.01 3.65 -3.26
C LEU A 142 -12.07 4.69 -2.91
N ASP A 143 -12.09 5.14 -1.66
CA ASP A 143 -13.10 6.05 -1.15
C ASP A 143 -12.78 7.52 -1.45
N THR A 144 -11.55 7.84 -1.88
CA THR A 144 -11.15 9.19 -2.30
C THR A 144 -11.01 9.28 -3.83
N ILE A 145 -9.87 8.84 -4.37
CA ILE A 145 -9.50 8.99 -5.77
C ILE A 145 -10.45 8.23 -6.69
N PHE A 146 -10.71 6.96 -6.39
CA PHE A 146 -11.55 6.10 -7.25
C PHE A 146 -13.03 6.19 -6.91
N SER A 147 -13.46 7.17 -6.11
CA SER A 147 -14.87 7.28 -5.70
C SER A 147 -15.82 7.54 -6.88
N ASP A 148 -15.33 8.27 -7.89
CA ASP A 148 -16.05 8.59 -9.12
C ASP A 148 -15.61 7.74 -10.33
N SER A 149 -14.80 6.71 -10.11
CA SER A 149 -14.40 5.75 -11.15
C SER A 149 -15.57 4.89 -11.63
N GLN A 150 -15.39 4.27 -12.80
CA GLN A 150 -16.37 3.33 -13.35
C GLN A 150 -16.76 2.24 -12.33
N PRO A 151 -18.06 1.87 -12.22
CA PRO A 151 -18.52 0.90 -11.24
C PRO A 151 -17.73 -0.41 -11.24
N GLU A 152 -17.30 -0.88 -12.41
CA GLU A 152 -16.55 -2.12 -12.61
C GLU A 152 -15.12 -2.02 -12.03
N VAL A 153 -14.46 -0.87 -12.18
CA VAL A 153 -13.14 -0.60 -11.58
C VAL A 153 -13.28 -0.58 -10.06
N ARG A 154 -14.27 0.15 -9.54
CA ARG A 154 -14.56 0.22 -8.10
C ARG A 154 -14.88 -1.14 -7.52
N GLN A 155 -15.68 -1.94 -8.22
CA GLN A 155 -16.01 -3.30 -7.81
C GLN A 155 -14.75 -4.17 -7.72
N LYS A 156 -13.90 -4.18 -8.76
CA LYS A 156 -12.67 -4.97 -8.75
C LYS A 156 -11.71 -4.52 -7.64
N LEU A 157 -11.56 -3.22 -7.39
CA LEU A 157 -10.75 -2.72 -6.26
C LEU A 157 -11.35 -3.11 -4.90
N THR A 158 -12.68 -3.14 -4.78
CA THR A 158 -13.38 -3.62 -3.57
C THR A 158 -13.15 -5.12 -3.34
N GLU A 159 -13.16 -5.92 -4.40
CA GLU A 159 -12.82 -7.34 -4.35
C GLU A 159 -11.37 -7.55 -3.88
N ILE A 160 -10.42 -6.77 -4.40
CA ILE A 160 -9.02 -6.80 -3.96
C ILE A 160 -8.91 -6.45 -2.47
N LEU A 161 -9.57 -5.38 -2.02
CA LEU A 161 -9.61 -5.01 -0.60
C LEU A 161 -10.14 -6.17 0.27
N ARG A 162 -11.22 -6.83 -0.15
CA ARG A 162 -11.78 -7.99 0.55
C ARG A 162 -10.77 -9.14 0.62
N SER A 163 -10.10 -9.45 -0.50
CA SER A 163 -9.07 -10.50 -0.53
C SER A 163 -7.86 -10.16 0.35
N VAL A 164 -7.44 -8.90 0.43
CA VAL A 164 -6.35 -8.48 1.32
C VAL A 164 -6.71 -8.69 2.79
N ARG A 165 -7.96 -8.40 3.17
CA ARG A 165 -8.45 -8.62 4.54
C ARG A 165 -8.58 -10.10 4.91
N GLN A 166 -8.90 -10.96 3.95
CA GLN A 166 -9.20 -12.38 4.20
C GLN A 166 -8.00 -13.32 4.05
N ASN A 167 -7.13 -13.08 3.06
CA ASN A 167 -6.19 -14.10 2.55
C ASN A 167 -4.71 -13.81 2.77
N ASN A 168 -4.36 -12.88 3.67
CA ASN A 168 -2.98 -12.44 3.95
C ASN A 168 -2.10 -12.36 2.69
N LEU A 169 -2.61 -11.67 1.66
CA LEU A 169 -1.98 -11.63 0.34
C LEU A 169 -0.58 -11.04 0.41
N THR A 170 0.39 -11.69 -0.24
CA THR A 170 1.74 -11.13 -0.38
C THR A 170 1.70 -9.84 -1.21
N TYR A 171 2.73 -9.00 -1.08
CA TYR A 171 2.83 -7.79 -1.90
C TYR A 171 2.82 -8.09 -3.40
N GLU A 172 3.46 -9.18 -3.83
CA GLU A 172 3.48 -9.57 -5.24
C GLU A 172 2.11 -10.02 -5.74
N ASP A 173 1.35 -10.73 -4.92
CA ASP A 173 -0.02 -11.13 -5.30
C ASP A 173 -0.92 -9.90 -5.42
N ARG A 174 -0.75 -8.89 -4.54
CA ARG A 174 -1.43 -7.60 -4.69
C ARG A 174 -1.04 -6.88 -5.98
N LEU A 175 0.25 -6.84 -6.32
CA LEU A 175 0.72 -6.23 -7.58
C LEU A 175 0.13 -6.91 -8.82
N LYS A 176 0.00 -8.24 -8.82
CA LYS A 176 -0.69 -8.99 -9.89
C LYS A 176 -2.15 -8.57 -9.99
N LEU A 177 -2.86 -8.46 -8.88
CA LEU A 177 -4.27 -8.06 -8.86
C LEU A 177 -4.47 -6.63 -9.39
N PHE A 178 -3.62 -5.67 -9.02
CA PHE A 178 -3.68 -4.31 -9.58
C PHE A 178 -3.37 -4.29 -11.08
N SER A 179 -2.44 -5.13 -11.51
CA SER A 179 -2.11 -5.30 -12.93
C SER A 179 -3.29 -5.84 -13.74
N GLU A 180 -4.07 -6.77 -13.18
CA GLU A 180 -5.32 -7.23 -13.80
C GLU A 180 -6.34 -6.11 -13.97
N VAL A 181 -6.46 -5.19 -13.00
CA VAL A 181 -7.36 -4.03 -13.11
C VAL A 181 -7.00 -3.22 -14.34
N ARG A 182 -5.72 -2.87 -14.49
CA ARG A 182 -5.25 -2.09 -15.64
C ARG A 182 -5.45 -2.81 -16.98
N ASN A 183 -5.21 -4.12 -17.03
CA ASN A 183 -5.32 -4.87 -18.29
C ASN A 183 -6.77 -5.11 -18.71
N LYS A 184 -7.68 -5.22 -17.74
CA LYS A 184 -9.10 -5.51 -17.98
C LYS A 184 -9.92 -4.26 -18.29
N PHE A 185 -9.54 -3.11 -17.73
CA PHE A 185 -10.32 -1.88 -17.82
C PHE A 185 -9.56 -0.79 -18.58
N LYS A 186 -10.29 0.00 -19.36
CA LYS A 186 -9.75 1.21 -19.98
C LYS A 186 -9.74 2.33 -18.94
N LEU A 187 -8.62 2.47 -18.24
CA LEU A 187 -8.43 3.51 -17.22
C LEU A 187 -8.19 4.88 -17.86
N SER A 188 -8.68 5.92 -17.20
CA SER A 188 -8.29 7.31 -17.49
C SER A 188 -6.84 7.58 -17.04
N GLU A 189 -6.22 8.64 -17.56
CA GLU A 189 -4.88 9.07 -17.16
C GLU A 189 -4.75 9.26 -15.64
N ARG A 190 -5.79 9.83 -15.02
CA ARG A 190 -5.87 9.99 -13.56
C ARG A 190 -5.88 8.64 -12.86
N GLU A 191 -6.70 7.69 -13.30
CA GLU A 191 -6.78 6.36 -12.70
C GLU A 191 -5.48 5.57 -12.87
N GLU A 192 -4.83 5.66 -14.04
CA GLU A 192 -3.52 5.04 -14.26
C GLU A 192 -2.46 5.63 -13.33
N PHE A 193 -2.42 6.96 -13.22
CA PHE A 193 -1.49 7.67 -12.34
C PHE A 193 -1.64 7.16 -10.90
N PHE A 194 -2.85 7.20 -10.34
CA PHE A 194 -3.07 6.81 -8.95
C PHE A 194 -3.02 5.30 -8.70
N LEU A 195 -3.42 4.45 -9.65
CA LEU A 195 -3.30 2.99 -9.50
C LEU A 195 -1.83 2.58 -9.41
N SER A 196 -0.95 3.27 -10.13
CA SER A 196 0.51 3.07 -10.06
C SER A 196 1.05 3.37 -8.65
N ARG A 197 0.62 4.49 -8.04
CA ARG A 197 1.06 4.92 -6.69
C ARG A 197 0.33 4.21 -5.55
N LEU A 198 -0.84 3.64 -5.82
CA LEU A 198 -1.46 2.66 -4.93
C LEU A 198 -0.63 1.37 -4.91
N SER A 199 -0.18 0.92 -6.09
CA SER A 199 0.61 -0.30 -6.26
C SER A 199 2.03 -0.16 -5.69
N TYR A 200 2.69 0.99 -5.90
CA TYR A 200 4.04 1.30 -5.45
C TYR A 200 4.06 2.61 -4.64
N PRO A 201 3.88 2.53 -3.32
CA PRO A 201 3.79 3.70 -2.44
C PRO A 201 4.99 4.66 -2.48
N HIS A 202 6.21 4.18 -2.74
CA HIS A 202 7.41 5.02 -2.77
C HIS A 202 7.50 5.97 -3.98
N LEU A 203 6.66 5.79 -5.01
CA LEU A 203 6.72 6.60 -6.23
C LEU A 203 6.37 8.06 -5.94
N GLN A 204 7.29 8.95 -6.31
CA GLN A 204 7.07 10.40 -6.25
C GLN A 204 6.10 10.86 -7.36
N PRO A 205 5.47 12.03 -7.22
CA PRO A 205 4.61 12.59 -8.26
C PRO A 205 5.31 12.67 -9.62
N GLU A 206 6.56 13.15 -9.65
CA GLU A 206 7.38 13.41 -10.84
C GLU A 206 7.95 12.14 -11.46
N ALA A 207 7.90 11.00 -10.74
CA ALA A 207 8.36 9.74 -11.26
C ALA A 207 7.49 9.31 -12.45
N SER A 208 8.10 9.27 -13.64
CA SER A 208 7.50 8.63 -14.82
C SER A 208 7.40 7.13 -14.56
N ALA A 209 6.23 6.71 -14.08
CA ALA A 209 5.87 5.32 -13.85
C ALA A 209 5.15 4.79 -15.10
N GLY A 210 5.91 4.55 -16.16
CA GLY A 210 5.39 3.95 -17.39
C GLY A 210 5.41 2.43 -17.28
N TRP A 211 4.27 1.78 -17.06
CA TRP A 211 4.21 0.31 -17.02
C TRP A 211 4.34 -0.29 -18.43
N LEU A 212 5.40 -1.05 -18.68
CA LEU A 212 5.62 -1.76 -19.95
C LEU A 212 4.87 -3.11 -19.95
N SER A 213 3.93 -3.29 -20.88
CA SER A 213 3.31 -4.58 -21.18
C SER A 213 4.22 -5.39 -22.11
N ALA A 214 4.65 -6.57 -21.68
CA ALA A 214 5.31 -7.52 -22.56
C ALA A 214 4.27 -8.15 -23.51
N HIS A 215 4.21 -7.69 -24.76
CA HIS A 215 3.48 -8.43 -25.79
C HIS A 215 4.34 -9.58 -26.30
N GLY A 216 3.97 -10.80 -25.88
CA GLY A 216 4.49 -12.04 -26.45
C GLY A 216 5.38 -12.84 -25.53
N SER A 217 4.78 -13.52 -24.53
CA SER A 217 5.15 -14.87 -24.07
C SER A 217 4.52 -15.16 -22.69
N GLY A 218 3.20 -15.37 -22.62
CA GLY A 218 2.49 -16.07 -21.54
C GLY A 218 2.59 -15.59 -20.08
N ILE A 219 3.53 -14.70 -19.75
CA ILE A 219 3.81 -14.18 -18.41
C ILE A 219 3.79 -12.66 -18.53
N GLN A 220 2.60 -12.08 -18.34
CA GLN A 220 2.48 -10.63 -18.19
C GLN A 220 2.98 -10.26 -16.79
N GLN A 221 4.29 -10.01 -16.65
CA GLN A 221 4.81 -9.31 -15.49
C GLN A 221 4.69 -7.81 -15.76
N ASN A 222 3.56 -7.25 -15.34
CA ASN A 222 3.41 -5.81 -15.19
C ASN A 222 4.22 -5.43 -13.95
N ASP A 223 5.28 -4.68 -14.16
CA ASP A 223 6.10 -4.08 -13.11
C ASP A 223 6.26 -2.60 -13.41
N VAL A 224 6.29 -1.77 -12.36
CA VAL A 224 6.55 -0.34 -12.56
C VAL A 224 7.96 -0.16 -13.08
N VAL A 225 8.07 0.69 -14.09
CA VAL A 225 9.33 1.19 -14.61
C VAL A 225 9.61 2.52 -13.93
N VAL A 226 10.70 2.58 -13.19
CA VAL A 226 11.16 3.83 -12.57
C VAL A 226 12.23 4.44 -13.45
N THR A 227 12.00 5.66 -13.91
CA THR A 227 12.98 6.43 -14.67
C THR A 227 13.90 7.19 -13.72
N LEU A 228 15.20 6.98 -13.86
CA LEU A 228 16.26 7.60 -13.07
C LEU A 228 17.26 8.29 -14.02
N GLU A 229 17.98 9.25 -13.49
CA GLU A 229 19.04 9.97 -14.19
C GLU A 229 20.41 9.52 -13.67
N ASP A 230 21.36 9.28 -14.57
CA ASP A 230 22.74 8.95 -14.23
C ASP A 230 23.57 10.22 -13.96
N TYR A 231 24.81 10.08 -13.48
CA TYR A 231 25.65 11.25 -13.13
C TYR A 231 26.06 12.13 -14.32
N ASP A 232 25.87 11.63 -15.55
CA ASP A 232 26.14 12.37 -16.77
C ASP A 232 24.85 12.98 -17.37
N GLY A 233 23.71 12.87 -16.67
CA GLY A 233 22.42 13.38 -17.10
C GLY A 233 21.64 12.45 -18.04
N ALA A 234 22.11 11.22 -18.26
CA ALA A 234 21.43 10.27 -19.13
C ALA A 234 20.33 9.50 -18.38
N HIS A 235 19.16 9.41 -18.99
CA HIS A 235 18.05 8.65 -18.42
C HIS A 235 18.23 7.14 -18.60
N TYR A 236 17.81 6.41 -17.57
CA TYR A 236 17.68 4.97 -17.60
C TYR A 236 16.49 4.51 -16.77
N HIS A 237 16.13 3.25 -16.92
CA HIS A 237 14.94 2.66 -16.34
C HIS A 237 15.31 1.52 -15.41
N VAL A 238 14.67 1.43 -14.25
CA VAL A 238 14.78 0.29 -13.33
C VAL A 238 13.45 -0.45 -13.29
N ARG A 239 13.50 -1.76 -13.57
CA ARG A 239 12.33 -2.66 -13.57
C ARG A 239 12.72 -4.14 -13.49
N LYS A 240 11.74 -5.02 -13.31
CA LYS A 240 11.87 -6.46 -13.53
C LYS A 240 12.14 -6.75 -15.03
N PRO A 241 12.87 -7.83 -15.35
CA PRO A 241 12.98 -8.31 -16.72
C PRO A 241 11.62 -8.70 -17.30
N ILE A 242 11.37 -8.37 -18.55
CA ILE A 242 10.12 -8.69 -19.27
C ILE A 242 10.25 -9.92 -20.18
N SER A 243 11.46 -10.46 -20.33
CA SER A 243 11.68 -11.67 -21.13
C SER A 243 12.88 -12.47 -20.63
N PRO A 244 12.93 -13.79 -20.92
CA PRO A 244 14.11 -14.62 -20.66
C PRO A 244 15.38 -14.07 -21.32
N LYS A 245 15.26 -13.39 -22.47
CA LYS A 245 16.40 -12.78 -23.18
C LYS A 245 17.11 -11.72 -22.34
N GLU A 246 16.36 -10.93 -21.56
CA GLU A 246 16.94 -9.93 -20.67
C GLU A 246 17.65 -10.57 -19.47
N ILE A 247 17.11 -11.66 -18.94
CA ILE A 247 17.76 -12.46 -17.88
C ILE A 247 19.07 -13.04 -18.41
N SER A 248 19.07 -13.62 -19.62
CA SER A 248 20.30 -14.10 -20.27
C SER A 248 21.29 -12.95 -20.51
N ARG A 249 20.83 -11.76 -20.88
CA ARG A 249 21.71 -10.59 -21.05
C ARG A 249 22.34 -10.18 -19.72
N LEU A 250 21.58 -10.15 -18.62
CA LEU A 250 22.09 -9.88 -17.28
C LEU A 250 23.13 -10.92 -16.86
N HIS A 251 22.88 -12.21 -17.11
CA HIS A 251 23.84 -13.29 -16.85
C HIS A 251 25.17 -13.04 -17.56
N LYS A 252 25.12 -12.69 -18.85
CA LYS A 252 26.30 -12.34 -19.65
C LYS A 252 27.08 -11.16 -19.06
N ILE A 253 26.41 -10.15 -18.52
CA ILE A 253 27.06 -9.00 -17.86
C ILE A 253 27.84 -9.44 -16.61
N PHE A 254 27.30 -10.38 -15.82
CA PHE A 254 28.02 -10.96 -14.68
C PHE A 254 29.29 -11.70 -15.12
N LEU A 255 29.20 -12.51 -16.19
CA LEU A 255 30.35 -13.22 -16.74
C LEU A 255 31.43 -12.25 -17.27
N GLU A 256 31.03 -11.24 -18.05
CA GLU A 256 31.93 -10.18 -18.55
C GLU A 256 32.62 -9.41 -17.41
N ALA A 257 32.00 -9.37 -16.21
CA ALA A 257 32.56 -8.76 -15.02
C ALA A 257 33.42 -9.72 -14.16
N ASN A 258 33.70 -10.94 -14.63
CA ASN A 258 34.37 -12.01 -13.89
C ASN A 258 33.67 -12.36 -12.58
N LEU A 259 32.33 -12.32 -12.57
CA LEU A 259 31.49 -12.73 -11.45
C LEU A 259 30.74 -14.01 -11.85
N PRO A 260 31.29 -15.22 -11.59
CA PRO A 260 30.56 -16.44 -11.88
C PRO A 260 29.29 -16.50 -11.03
N VAL A 261 28.15 -16.74 -11.68
CA VAL A 261 26.83 -16.80 -11.06
C VAL A 261 26.01 -17.94 -11.65
N VAL A 262 25.25 -18.59 -10.78
CA VAL A 262 24.27 -19.62 -11.16
C VAL A 262 22.90 -19.09 -10.82
N PHE A 263 22.04 -18.99 -11.83
CA PHE A 263 20.66 -18.57 -11.66
C PHE A 263 19.80 -19.79 -11.33
N LYS A 264 18.93 -19.63 -10.32
CA LYS A 264 18.03 -20.68 -9.85
C LYS A 264 16.56 -20.24 -9.99
N PRO A 265 15.59 -21.17 -10.02
CA PRO A 265 14.18 -20.83 -10.18
C PRO A 265 13.64 -19.88 -9.10
N GLU A 266 14.16 -19.94 -7.88
CA GLU A 266 13.78 -19.06 -6.76
C GLU A 266 14.35 -17.65 -6.88
N HIS A 267 15.30 -17.41 -7.78
CA HIS A 267 15.90 -16.10 -7.97
C HIS A 267 14.95 -15.14 -8.67
N ARG A 268 14.95 -13.92 -8.15
CA ARG A 268 14.24 -12.75 -8.67
C ARG A 268 15.26 -11.75 -9.17
N TYR A 269 14.84 -10.89 -10.09
CA TYR A 269 15.74 -10.01 -10.82
C TYR A 269 15.22 -8.58 -10.84
N LEU A 270 16.14 -7.63 -10.78
CA LEU A 270 15.89 -6.21 -11.02
C LEU A 270 16.98 -5.71 -11.96
N ILE A 271 16.61 -5.07 -13.06
CA ILE A 271 17.54 -4.64 -14.11
C ILE A 271 17.49 -3.13 -14.31
N ALA A 272 18.64 -2.57 -14.69
CA ALA A 272 18.75 -1.23 -15.23
C ALA A 272 18.82 -1.33 -16.76
N VAL A 273 17.98 -0.56 -17.44
CA VAL A 273 17.83 -0.55 -18.90
C VAL A 273 18.07 0.87 -19.39
N SER A 274 18.98 1.07 -20.33
CA SER A 274 19.18 2.40 -20.93
C SER A 274 17.91 2.87 -21.65
N GLU A 275 17.78 4.16 -21.92
CA GLU A 275 16.72 4.72 -22.79
C GLU A 275 16.53 3.96 -24.13
N ARG A 276 17.63 3.47 -24.72
CA ARG A 276 17.60 2.66 -25.97
C ARG A 276 17.16 1.19 -25.77
N GLY A 277 16.71 0.80 -24.58
CA GLY A 277 16.24 -0.56 -24.30
C GLY A 277 17.32 -1.62 -23.99
N PHE A 278 18.60 -1.26 -23.86
CA PHE A 278 19.65 -2.21 -23.52
C PHE A 278 19.75 -2.45 -22.01
N VAL A 279 19.87 -3.71 -21.58
CA VAL A 279 20.26 -4.04 -20.19
C VAL A 279 21.69 -3.55 -19.94
N ILE A 280 21.85 -2.62 -19.01
CA ILE A 280 23.12 -1.97 -18.66
C ILE A 280 23.64 -2.37 -17.27
N GLY A 281 22.79 -3.01 -16.46
CA GLY A 281 23.14 -3.56 -15.16
C GLY A 281 21.95 -4.27 -14.52
N GLY A 282 22.15 -4.80 -13.32
CA GLY A 282 21.08 -5.40 -12.54
C GLY A 282 21.59 -6.16 -11.33
N LEU A 283 20.65 -6.67 -10.55
CA LEU A 283 20.88 -7.54 -9.41
C LEU A 283 19.92 -8.72 -9.45
N PHE A 284 20.28 -9.78 -8.74
CA PHE A 284 19.36 -10.87 -8.45
C PHE A 284 19.39 -11.20 -6.96
N TYR A 285 18.24 -11.65 -6.47
CA TYR A 285 17.96 -11.81 -5.06
C TYR A 285 16.97 -12.95 -4.85
N ARG A 286 16.86 -13.40 -3.61
CA ARG A 286 15.86 -14.37 -3.18
C ARG A 286 15.23 -13.93 -1.86
N ILE A 287 13.97 -14.27 -1.66
CA ILE A 287 13.32 -14.11 -0.36
C ILE A 287 13.81 -15.25 0.54
N LEU A 288 14.23 -14.92 1.76
CA LEU A 288 14.58 -15.93 2.77
C LEU A 288 13.36 -16.28 3.62
N ASP A 289 12.62 -15.26 4.04
CA ASP A 289 11.44 -15.35 4.88
C ASP A 289 10.57 -14.10 4.70
N GLU A 290 9.47 -13.99 5.45
CA GLU A 290 8.50 -12.90 5.37
C GLU A 290 9.09 -11.50 5.65
N ARG A 291 10.24 -11.41 6.32
CA ARG A 291 10.87 -10.14 6.71
C ARG A 291 12.25 -9.92 6.10
N THR A 292 12.84 -10.93 5.48
CA THR A 292 14.24 -10.91 5.06
C THR A 292 14.41 -11.28 3.58
N VAL A 293 15.16 -10.45 2.86
CA VAL A 293 15.56 -10.68 1.47
C VAL A 293 17.09 -10.78 1.37
N HIS A 294 17.59 -11.65 0.51
CA HIS A 294 19.02 -11.82 0.27
C HIS A 294 19.40 -11.40 -1.15
N ILE A 295 20.25 -10.38 -1.27
CA ILE A 295 20.89 -10.02 -2.53
C ILE A 295 22.05 -10.98 -2.76
N GLU A 296 21.98 -11.75 -3.84
CA GLU A 296 23.05 -12.67 -4.24
C GLU A 296 24.22 -11.88 -4.82
N LYS A 297 24.00 -11.16 -5.94
CA LYS A 297 24.98 -10.22 -6.52
C LYS A 297 24.31 -9.08 -7.28
N ILE A 298 25.08 -8.00 -7.47
CA ILE A 298 24.76 -6.84 -8.30
C ILE A 298 25.90 -6.59 -9.31
N VAL A 299 25.57 -6.13 -10.51
CA VAL A 299 26.55 -5.79 -11.55
C VAL A 299 26.10 -4.60 -12.41
N VAL A 300 27.07 -3.83 -12.89
CA VAL A 300 26.88 -2.82 -13.93
C VAL A 300 27.95 -3.03 -15.01
N THR A 301 27.54 -2.97 -16.27
CA THR A 301 28.43 -3.09 -17.43
C THR A 301 29.54 -2.03 -17.39
N GLY A 302 30.74 -2.39 -17.85
CA GLY A 302 31.94 -1.56 -17.71
C GLY A 302 31.77 -0.10 -18.13
N LYS A 303 31.14 0.13 -19.29
CA LYS A 303 30.90 1.47 -19.87
C LYS A 303 29.94 2.37 -19.07
N TYR A 304 29.13 1.82 -18.16
CA TYR A 304 28.20 2.59 -17.31
C TYR A 304 28.62 2.56 -15.83
N ARG A 305 29.81 2.05 -15.51
CA ARG A 305 30.35 2.13 -14.14
C ARG A 305 30.68 3.58 -13.78
N ARG A 306 30.58 3.90 -12.49
CA ARG A 306 30.82 5.23 -11.90
C ARG A 306 29.85 6.33 -12.35
N LYS A 307 28.73 5.97 -13.01
CA LYS A 307 27.66 6.90 -13.41
C LYS A 307 26.45 6.90 -12.48
N GLY A 308 26.53 6.32 -11.27
CA GLY A 308 25.39 6.24 -10.35
C GLY A 308 24.40 5.10 -10.61
N ILE A 309 24.49 4.34 -11.72
CA ILE A 309 23.54 3.26 -12.05
C ILE A 309 23.37 2.24 -10.93
N SER A 310 24.46 1.79 -10.31
CA SER A 310 24.40 0.81 -9.22
C SER A 310 23.74 1.37 -7.96
N GLU A 311 23.91 2.67 -7.71
CA GLU A 311 23.30 3.35 -6.58
C GLU A 311 21.78 3.49 -6.78
N GLY A 312 21.34 3.94 -7.95
CA GLY A 312 19.92 3.98 -8.27
C GLY A 312 19.27 2.59 -8.23
N LEU A 313 19.94 1.55 -8.73
CA LEU A 313 19.48 0.16 -8.60
C LEU A 313 19.28 -0.28 -7.14
N MET A 314 20.23 0.03 -6.25
CA MET A 314 20.14 -0.33 -4.84
C MET A 314 19.03 0.44 -4.12
N ARG A 315 18.92 1.76 -4.37
CA ARG A 315 17.88 2.61 -3.76
C ARG A 315 16.48 2.18 -4.18
N GLU A 316 16.30 1.91 -5.47
CA GLU A 316 15.05 1.39 -6.00
C GLU A 316 14.72 0.00 -5.44
N PHE A 317 15.72 -0.87 -5.33
CA PHE A 317 15.55 -2.17 -4.70
C PHE A 317 15.07 -2.04 -3.25
N PHE A 318 15.71 -1.18 -2.43
CA PHE A 318 15.28 -0.96 -1.05
C PHE A 318 13.86 -0.41 -0.96
N SER A 319 13.51 0.55 -1.81
CA SER A 319 12.16 1.15 -1.83
C SER A 319 11.10 0.08 -2.12
N ARG A 320 11.36 -0.81 -3.09
CA ARG A 320 10.48 -1.96 -3.37
C ARG A 320 10.42 -2.96 -2.22
N MET A 321 11.52 -3.19 -1.52
CA MET A 321 11.53 -4.09 -0.36
C MET A 321 10.73 -3.50 0.80
N GLN A 322 10.83 -2.19 1.03
CA GLN A 322 10.04 -1.45 2.01
C GLN A 322 8.54 -1.50 1.68
N ASP A 323 8.15 -1.28 0.42
CA ASP A 323 6.75 -1.46 -0.02
C ASP A 323 6.24 -2.89 0.24
N GLY A 324 7.13 -3.87 0.07
CA GLY A 324 6.90 -5.28 0.36
C GLY A 324 6.81 -5.61 1.85
N LYS A 325 7.02 -4.63 2.74
CA LYS A 325 7.12 -4.78 4.21
C LYS A 325 8.28 -5.68 4.68
N PHE A 326 9.31 -5.85 3.85
CA PHE A 326 10.54 -6.48 4.30
C PHE A 326 11.27 -5.53 5.23
N ARG A 327 11.86 -6.08 6.29
CA ARG A 327 12.64 -5.32 7.27
C ARG A 327 14.14 -5.41 6.99
N TYR A 328 14.62 -6.59 6.59
CA TYR A 328 16.04 -6.84 6.46
C TYR A 328 16.43 -7.16 5.02
N VAL A 329 17.51 -6.54 4.57
CA VAL A 329 18.22 -6.95 3.35
C VAL A 329 19.57 -7.51 3.76
N THR A 330 19.88 -8.70 3.28
CA THR A 330 21.15 -9.37 3.55
C THR A 330 21.94 -9.56 2.25
N THR A 331 23.25 -9.72 2.35
CA THR A 331 24.11 -10.11 1.22
C THR A 331 25.37 -10.82 1.72
N GLY A 332 26.10 -11.48 0.84
CA GLY A 332 27.40 -12.09 1.19
C GLY A 332 28.51 -11.06 1.45
N PHE A 333 29.68 -11.53 1.83
CA PHE A 333 30.85 -10.68 2.13
C PHE A 333 31.68 -10.26 0.90
N PHE A 334 31.14 -10.39 -0.31
CA PHE A 334 31.87 -10.02 -1.52
C PHE A 334 31.86 -8.50 -1.73
N ARG A 335 33.03 -7.85 -1.64
CA ARG A 335 33.22 -6.38 -1.75
C ARG A 335 32.38 -5.59 -0.74
N PRO A 336 32.60 -5.81 0.57
CA PRO A 336 31.76 -5.26 1.63
C PRO A 336 31.76 -3.72 1.65
N GLU A 337 32.85 -3.08 1.19
CA GLU A 337 33.00 -1.62 1.12
C GLU A 337 31.91 -0.98 0.25
N TYR A 338 31.47 -1.67 -0.80
CA TYR A 338 30.36 -1.21 -1.63
C TYR A 338 29.09 -1.09 -0.80
N PHE A 339 28.77 -2.11 0.00
CA PHE A 339 27.53 -2.24 0.76
C PHE A 339 27.53 -1.40 2.04
N TYR A 340 28.68 -1.18 2.68
CA TYR A 340 28.79 -0.30 3.85
C TYR A 340 28.28 1.12 3.56
N ARG A 341 28.46 1.62 2.33
CA ARG A 341 27.94 2.93 1.90
C ARG A 341 26.41 3.01 1.85
N PHE A 342 25.73 1.86 1.83
CA PHE A 342 24.26 1.76 1.91
C PHE A 342 23.77 1.45 3.33
N GLY A 343 24.66 1.50 4.33
CA GLY A 343 24.34 1.25 5.73
C GLY A 343 24.26 -0.23 6.09
N PHE A 344 24.83 -1.13 5.28
CA PHE A 344 25.00 -2.52 5.72
C PHE A 344 26.01 -2.61 6.86
N LYS A 345 25.78 -3.52 7.80
CA LYS A 345 26.63 -3.80 8.96
C LYS A 345 26.85 -5.31 9.08
N ILE A 346 27.88 -5.69 9.83
CA ILE A 346 28.10 -7.10 10.20
C ILE A 346 27.21 -7.41 11.39
N GLU A 347 26.37 -8.45 11.28
CA GLU A 347 25.54 -8.94 12.38
C GLU A 347 25.82 -10.40 12.68
N ARG A 348 26.00 -10.73 13.97
CA ARG A 348 26.35 -12.10 14.41
C ARG A 348 25.30 -13.17 14.05
N LYS A 349 24.04 -12.77 13.85
CA LYS A 349 22.93 -13.69 13.52
C LYS A 349 22.92 -14.12 12.05
N TYR A 350 23.61 -13.39 11.18
CA TYR A 350 23.62 -13.63 9.75
C TYR A 350 25.05 -13.93 9.28
N ALA A 351 25.22 -14.90 8.39
CA ALA A 351 26.53 -15.26 7.83
C ALA A 351 27.08 -14.20 6.83
N GLY A 352 26.52 -12.99 6.82
CA GLY A 352 26.69 -11.98 5.80
C GLY A 352 26.55 -10.55 6.34
N LEU A 353 26.44 -9.60 5.42
CA LEU A 353 26.11 -8.22 5.72
C LEU A 353 24.60 -8.05 5.80
N VAL A 354 24.14 -7.17 6.69
CA VAL A 354 22.72 -6.91 6.94
C VAL A 354 22.45 -5.41 6.93
N LYS A 355 21.34 -5.01 6.31
CA LYS A 355 20.75 -3.67 6.40
C LYS A 355 19.34 -3.80 6.98
N ASP A 356 19.08 -3.12 8.09
CA ASP A 356 17.71 -2.85 8.53
C ASP A 356 17.15 -1.67 7.69
N LEU A 357 16.01 -1.90 7.06
CA LEU A 357 15.31 -0.92 6.22
C LEU A 357 14.47 0.06 7.03
N GLU A 358 14.26 -0.20 8.33
CA GLU A 358 13.57 0.70 9.27
C GLU A 358 14.56 1.63 10.00
N GLU A 359 15.84 1.25 10.08
CA GLU A 359 16.88 2.08 10.69
C GLU A 359 17.23 3.25 9.75
N ARG A 360 16.83 4.48 10.12
CA ARG A 360 17.27 5.69 9.44
C ARG A 360 18.76 5.90 9.76
N GLY A 361 19.60 5.65 8.76
CA GLY A 361 21.04 5.95 8.79
C GLY A 361 21.33 7.44 8.66
#